data_AF-A0A838JDV9-F1
#
_entry.id   AF-A0A838JDV9-F1
#
_cell.length_a   1.000
_cell.length_b   1.000
_cell.length_c   1.000
_cell.angle_alpha   90.00
_cell.angle_beta   90.00
_cell.angle_gamma   90.00
#
_symmetry.space_group_name_H-M   'P 1'
#
loop_
_entity.id
_entity.type
_entity.pdbx_description
1 polymer ?
#
loop_
_entity_poly.entity_id
_entity_poly.type
_entity_poly.pdbx_seq_one_letter_code
_entity_poly.pdbx_strand_id
1 'polypeptide(L)' 'MPQSEVAQLRQKIVEEYEAMKQGLSGLALGTAQHAFIDARMKRVDVYCDQLAQHVGEQEATQTISELYVQVIG' A
#
# COMPACT_ATOMS: atom_id res chain seq x y z
N MET A 1 11.73 7.71 -19.08
CA MET A 1 11.72 6.36 -18.44
C MET A 1 10.75 6.36 -17.24
N PRO A 2 9.43 6.60 -17.43
CA PRO A 2 8.46 6.67 -16.31
C PRO A 2 8.06 5.30 -15.74
N GLN A 3 8.31 4.22 -16.47
CA GLN A 3 7.89 2.87 -16.10
C GLN A 3 8.60 2.35 -14.84
N SER A 4 9.82 2.84 -14.55
CA SER A 4 10.57 2.40 -13.37
C SER A 4 10.07 3.04 -12.08
N GLU A 5 9.69 4.32 -12.07
CA GLU A 5 9.13 4.99 -10.88
C GLU A 5 7.78 4.40 -10.49
N VAL A 6 6.89 4.23 -11.47
CA VAL A 6 5.58 3.60 -11.26
C VAL A 6 5.74 2.17 -10.73
N ALA A 7 6.67 1.39 -11.30
CA ALA A 7 6.95 0.02 -10.82
C ALA A 7 7.51 0.01 -9.39
N GLN A 8 8.40 0.95 -9.05
CA GLN A 8 8.94 1.08 -7.69
C GLN A 8 7.86 1.48 -6.68
N LEU A 9 6.98 2.42 -7.04
CA LEU A 9 5.86 2.83 -6.20
C LEU A 9 4.92 1.66 -5.93
N ARG A 10 4.56 0.90 -6.97
CA ARG A 10 3.75 -0.32 -6.85
C ARG A 10 4.39 -1.33 -5.89
N GLN A 11 5.69 -1.59 -6.04
CA GLN A 11 6.41 -2.51 -5.15
C GLN A 11 6.37 -2.04 -3.69
N LYS A 12 6.59 -0.75 -3.43
CA LYS A 12 6.50 -0.18 -2.07
C LYS A 12 5.10 -0.33 -1.47
N ILE A 13 4.05 -0.11 -2.27
CA ILE A 13 2.68 -0.30 -1.82
C ILE A 13 2.43 -1.76 -1.40
N VAL A 14 2.90 -2.72 -2.21
CA VAL A 14 2.80 -4.16 -1.88
C VAL A 14 3.52 -4.47 -0.57
N GLU A 15 4.74 -3.97 -0.38
CA GLU A 15 5.50 -4.19 0.85
C GLU A 15 4.79 -3.64 2.10
N GLU A 16 4.17 -2.46 2.00
CA GLU A 16 3.39 -1.88 3.10
C GLU A 16 2.13 -2.72 3.39
N TYR A 17 1.44 -3.24 2.37
CA TYR A 17 0.30 -4.15 2.55
C TYR A 17 0.71 -5.51 3.12
N GLU A 18 1.85 -6.08 2.70
CA GLU A 18 2.35 -7.33 3.25
C GLU A 18 2.73 -7.16 4.72
N ALA A 19 3.40 -6.05 5.06
CA ALA A 19 3.69 -5.71 6.44
C ALA A 19 2.41 -5.54 7.26
N MET A 20 1.36 -4.95 6.67
CA MET A 20 0.05 -4.81 7.30
C MET A 20 -0.63 -6.16 7.54
N LYS A 21 -0.63 -7.06 6.55
CA LYS A 21 -1.14 -8.44 6.67
C LYS A 21 -0.40 -9.23 7.75
N GLN A 22 0.93 -9.09 7.80
CA GLN A 22 1.74 -9.70 8.84
C GLN A 22 1.48 -9.07 10.21
N GLY A 23 1.23 -7.75 10.28
CA GLY A 23 0.84 -7.05 11.50
C GLY A 23 -0.54 -7.49 12.01
N LEU A 24 -1.47 -7.76 11.10
CA LEU A 24 -2.81 -8.33 11.38
C LEU A 24 -2.72 -9.78 11.89
N SER A 25 -1.79 -10.56 11.34
CA SER A 25 -1.61 -11.98 11.68
C SER A 25 -0.62 -12.20 12.84
N GLY A 26 0.18 -11.19 13.17
CA GLY A 26 1.24 -11.24 14.18
C GLY A 26 0.76 -10.90 15.59
N LEU A 27 1.58 -11.26 16.58
CA LEU A 27 1.32 -11.20 18.04
C LEU A 27 1.12 -9.79 18.64
N ALA A 28 0.75 -8.78 17.84
CA ALA A 28 0.42 -7.45 18.34
C ALA A 28 -1.04 -7.44 18.84
N LEU A 29 -1.23 -7.66 20.13
CA LEU A 29 -2.55 -7.61 20.78
C LEU A 29 -3.03 -6.16 20.96
N GLY A 30 -4.16 -5.81 20.35
CA GLY A 30 -4.92 -4.59 20.66
C GLY A 30 -4.41 -3.30 19.99
N THR A 31 -4.25 -2.23 20.77
CA THR A 31 -4.01 -0.85 20.29
C THR A 31 -2.72 -0.68 19.47
N ALA A 32 -1.71 -1.50 19.72
CA ALA A 32 -0.45 -1.48 18.99
C ALA A 32 -0.61 -1.93 17.52
N GLN A 33 -1.54 -2.84 17.25
CA GLN A 33 -1.84 -3.33 15.91
C GLN A 33 -2.51 -2.23 15.08
N HIS A 34 -3.50 -1.54 15.64
CA HIS A 34 -4.16 -0.42 14.96
C HIS A 34 -3.19 0.73 14.66
N ALA A 35 -2.34 1.12 15.62
CA ALA A 35 -1.34 2.17 15.39
C ALA A 35 -0.32 1.79 14.29
N PHE A 36 0.04 0.50 14.21
CA PHE A 36 0.92 -0.01 13.17
C PHE A 36 0.24 -0.01 11.79
N ILE A 37 -1.00 -0.51 11.72
CA ILE A 37 -1.82 -0.51 10.51
C ILE A 37 -2.04 0.91 10.00
N ASP A 38 -2.45 1.85 10.86
CA ASP A 38 -2.67 3.24 10.50
C ASP A 38 -1.41 3.91 9.94
N ALA A 39 -0.24 3.63 10.53
CA ALA A 39 1.03 4.16 10.04
C ALA A 39 1.40 3.61 8.65
N ARG A 40 1.08 2.34 8.37
CA ARG A 40 1.26 1.70 7.06
C ARG A 40 0.27 2.25 6.03
N MET A 41 -1.00 2.37 6.40
CA MET A 41 -2.05 2.91 5.53
C MET A 41 -1.73 4.35 5.06
N LYS A 42 -1.27 5.21 5.98
CA LYS A 42 -0.83 6.58 5.63
C LYS A 42 0.33 6.61 4.64
N ARG A 43 1.23 5.62 4.67
CA ARG A 43 2.32 5.52 3.69
C ARG A 43 1.81 5.08 2.33
N VAL A 44 0.88 4.12 2.31
CA VAL A 44 0.19 3.70 1.09
C VAL A 44 -0.54 4.88 0.45
N ASP A 45 -1.23 5.73 1.22
CA ASP A 45 -1.88 6.94 0.70
C ASP A 45 -0.87 7.87 0.00
N VAL A 46 0.27 8.13 0.63
CA VAL A 46 1.34 8.98 0.05
C VAL A 46 1.90 8.38 -1.25
N TYR A 47 2.03 7.06 -1.33
CA TYR A 47 2.46 6.39 -2.56
C TYR A 47 1.37 6.35 -3.63
N CYS A 48 0.10 6.25 -3.22
CA CYS A 48 -1.06 6.34 -4.11
C CYS A 48 -1.13 7.70 -4.78
N ASP A 49 -0.97 8.78 -4.00
CA ASP A 49 -0.96 10.15 -4.52
C ASP A 49 0.20 10.35 -5.53
N GLN A 50 1.38 9.83 -5.21
CA GLN A 50 2.53 9.86 -6.15
C GLN A 50 2.24 9.05 -7.41
N LEU A 51 1.67 7.85 -7.26
CA LEU A 51 1.29 7.01 -8.39
C LEU A 51 0.27 7.73 -9.28
N ALA A 52 -0.73 8.38 -8.69
CA ALA A 52 -1.74 9.17 -9.39
C ALA A 52 -1.15 10.35 -10.17
N GLN A 53 -0.07 10.97 -9.68
CA GLN A 53 0.65 11.99 -10.43
C GLN A 53 1.37 11.45 -11.67
N HIS A 54 1.73 10.16 -11.68
CA HIS A 54 2.44 9.54 -12.80
C HIS A 54 1.52 8.83 -13.82
N VAL A 55 0.47 8.14 -13.36
CA VAL A 55 -0.43 7.34 -14.22
C VAL A 55 -1.87 7.89 -14.28
N GLY A 56 -2.18 8.92 -13.48
CA GLY A 56 -3.54 9.43 -13.31
C GLY A 56 -4.29 8.73 -12.18
N GLU A 57 -5.22 9.46 -11.54
CA GLU A 57 -6.00 8.96 -10.39
C GLU A 57 -6.75 7.66 -10.70
N GLN A 58 -7.26 7.51 -11.92
CA GLN A 58 -8.05 6.35 -12.32
C GLN A 58 -7.21 5.06 -12.37
N GLU A 59 -6.05 5.11 -13.04
CA GLU A 59 -5.11 3.98 -13.09
C GLU A 59 -4.49 3.70 -11.71
N ALA A 60 -4.20 4.75 -10.94
CA ALA A 60 -3.68 4.59 -9.58
C ALA A 60 -4.70 3.87 -8.68
N THR A 61 -5.96 4.31 -8.69
CA THR A 61 -7.03 3.69 -7.88
C THR A 61 -7.26 2.23 -8.26
N GLN A 62 -7.27 1.91 -9.57
CA GLN A 62 -7.37 0.52 -10.04
C GLN A 62 -6.18 -0.32 -9.56
N THR A 63 -4.96 0.19 -9.77
CA THR A 63 -3.73 -0.48 -9.34
C THR A 63 -3.78 -0.77 -7.83
N ILE A 64 -4.13 0.23 -7.01
CA ILE A 64 -4.21 0.09 -5.55
C ILE A 64 -5.24 -0.96 -5.14
N SER A 65 -6.41 -0.95 -5.78
CA SER A 65 -7.49 -1.90 -5.50
C SER A 65 -7.06 -3.33 -5.82
N GLU A 66 -6.42 -3.54 -6.97
CA GLU A 66 -5.87 -4.83 -7.38
C GLU A 66 -4.80 -5.33 -6.41
N LEU A 67 -3.84 -4.46 -6.03
CA LEU A 67 -2.79 -4.80 -5.08
C LEU A 67 -3.35 -5.12 -3.69
N TYR A 68 -4.35 -4.38 -3.23
CA TYR A 68 -5.02 -4.65 -1.96
C TYR A 68 -5.69 -6.03 -1.96
N VAL A 69 -6.46 -6.35 -3.02
CA VAL A 69 -7.12 -7.67 -3.16
C VAL A 69 -6.08 -8.78 -3.25
N GLN A 70 -4.97 -8.58 -3.97
CA GLN A 70 -3.93 -9.59 -4.13
C GLN A 70 -3.18 -9.89 -2.82
N VAL A 71 -2.96 -8.88 -1.98
CA VAL A 71 -2.20 -9.05 -0.73
C VAL A 71 -3.11 -9.42 0.43
N ILE A 72 -4.24 -8.75 0.60
CA ILE A 72 -5.10 -8.85 1.81
C ILE A 72 -6.37 -9.67 1.58
N GLY A 73 -6.89 -9.70 0.35
CA GLY A 73 -8.01 -10.58 -0.02
C GLY A 73 -7.66 -12.06 0.15
#